data_AF-A0A7K2FIM1-F1
#
_entry.id   AF-A0A7K2FIM1-F1
#
_cell.length_a   1.000
_cell.length_b   1.000
_cell.length_c   1.000
_cell.angle_alpha   90.00
_cell.angle_beta   90.00
_cell.angle_gamma   90.00
#
_symmetry.space_group_name_H-M   'P 1'
#
loop_
_entity.id
_entity.type
_entity.pdbx_description
1 polymer ?
#
loop_
_entity_poly.entity_id
_entity_poly.type
_entity_poly.pdbx_seq_one_letter_code
_entity_poly.pdbx_strand_id
1 'polypeptide(L)'
;MAVSRPVPQRRLLERPLTAIFAARRSARLRNLVLSGLATAGVAAGAVALVPSSASAAEMPQAAHTVHAVSHRAPQTATGASGSLDGWIKQSLAIMKAKGIPGSYDGLKRNIMRESGGNPNAQNNWDVNAQKGIPSKGLLQVIDPTFNTYHVAGTAHSVTDPVANITAAANYAAHRYGSIDNVNSAY
;
A
#
# COMPACT_ATOMS: atom_id res chain seq x y z
N MET A 1 -31.38 77.11 -6.20
CA MET A 1 -30.58 77.37 -7.42
C MET A 1 -29.34 76.49 -7.33
N ALA A 2 -29.37 75.30 -7.95
CA ALA A 2 -28.62 74.95 -9.18
C ALA A 2 -27.09 75.17 -8.99
N VAL A 3 -26.21 74.18 -9.15
CA VAL A 3 -26.02 73.34 -10.33
C VAL A 3 -25.25 72.06 -9.96
N SER A 4 -25.76 70.94 -10.46
CA SER A 4 -25.12 69.62 -10.50
C SER A 4 -24.05 69.57 -11.61
N ARG A 5 -22.88 68.99 -11.33
CA ARG A 5 -21.95 68.47 -12.35
C ARG A 5 -21.32 67.16 -11.86
N PRO A 6 -21.52 66.03 -12.57
CA PRO A 6 -20.85 64.76 -12.28
C PRO A 6 -19.54 64.61 -13.08
N VAL A 7 -18.93 63.42 -13.00
CA VAL A 7 -17.91 62.79 -13.91
C VAL A 7 -16.52 62.60 -13.24
N PRO A 8 -15.73 61.52 -13.51
CA PRO A 8 -16.00 60.25 -14.22
C PRO A 8 -15.68 58.96 -13.42
N GLN A 9 -16.47 57.92 -13.68
CA GLN A 9 -16.13 56.51 -13.50
C GLN A 9 -15.00 56.12 -14.47
N ARG A 10 -13.83 55.71 -13.97
CA ARG A 10 -12.81 55.04 -14.79
C ARG A 10 -13.13 53.56 -14.91
N ARG A 11 -13.90 53.24 -15.94
CA ARG A 11 -13.95 51.93 -16.58
C ARG A 11 -12.67 51.76 -17.41
N LEU A 12 -11.76 50.89 -16.98
CA LEU A 12 -10.72 50.29 -17.83
C LEU A 12 -10.89 48.78 -17.72
N LEU A 13 -11.57 48.19 -18.69
CA LEU A 13 -10.99 47.46 -19.82
C LEU A 13 -10.69 46.01 -19.44
N GLU A 14 -11.69 45.17 -19.70
CA GLU A 14 -11.50 43.75 -19.94
C GLU A 14 -10.46 43.55 -21.05
N ARG A 15 -9.51 42.64 -20.81
CA ARG A 15 -8.70 42.07 -21.88
C ARG A 15 -8.89 40.55 -21.85
N PRO A 16 -9.61 39.97 -22.82
CA PRO A 16 -9.54 38.54 -23.08
C PRO A 16 -8.29 38.22 -23.90
N LEU A 17 -8.03 36.91 -24.05
CA LEU A 17 -7.10 36.26 -24.98
C LEU A 17 -5.69 36.03 -24.44
N THR A 18 -5.33 34.77 -24.16
CA THR A 18 -4.78 33.88 -25.20
C THR A 18 -4.25 32.62 -24.53
N ALA A 19 -4.92 31.49 -24.75
CA ALA A 19 -4.33 30.18 -24.54
C ALA A 19 -3.19 30.01 -25.56
N ILE A 20 -1.95 29.91 -25.09
CA ILE A 20 -0.81 29.52 -25.92
C ILE A 20 -0.61 28.01 -25.74
N PHE A 21 -1.05 27.25 -26.73
CA PHE A 21 -0.48 25.93 -27.00
C PHE A 21 0.93 26.13 -27.57
N ALA A 22 1.95 25.62 -26.87
CA ALA A 22 3.25 25.35 -27.46
C ALA A 22 3.50 23.84 -27.42
N ALA A 23 3.27 23.19 -28.55
CA ALA A 23 3.73 21.85 -28.81
C ALA A 23 5.22 21.85 -29.19
N ARG A 24 5.90 20.77 -28.78
CA ARG A 24 6.82 19.93 -29.59
C ARG A 24 8.25 19.77 -29.03
N ARG A 25 8.45 18.55 -28.53
CA ARG A 25 9.60 17.63 -28.65
C ARG A 25 11.02 18.23 -28.66
N SER A 26 11.81 17.80 -27.69
CA SER A 26 13.23 17.49 -27.90
C SER A 26 13.50 16.09 -27.37
N ALA A 27 13.59 15.14 -28.31
CA ALA A 27 14.19 13.85 -28.08
C ALA A 27 15.70 14.05 -27.94
N ARG A 28 16.31 13.55 -26.86
CA ARG A 28 17.76 13.31 -26.84
C ARG A 28 18.02 11.82 -27.06
N LEU A 29 18.57 11.55 -28.24
CA LEU A 29 19.12 10.27 -28.64
C LEU A 29 20.53 10.08 -28.04
N ARG A 30 20.78 8.81 -27.71
CA ARG A 30 22.04 8.04 -27.82
C ARG A 30 23.17 8.37 -26.83
N ASN A 31 23.56 7.34 -26.08
CA ASN A 31 24.88 6.78 -26.32
C ASN A 31 24.83 5.25 -26.44
N LEU A 32 25.51 4.81 -27.49
CA LEU A 32 25.70 3.45 -27.99
C LEU A 32 26.90 2.86 -27.25
N VAL A 33 26.81 1.64 -26.73
CA VAL A 33 28.01 0.79 -26.58
C VAL A 33 27.65 -0.60 -27.08
N LEU A 34 28.30 -0.96 -28.19
CA LEU A 34 28.23 -2.22 -28.90
C LEU A 34 29.53 -2.96 -28.58
N SER A 35 29.43 -4.17 -28.02
CA SER A 35 30.46 -5.24 -28.00
C SER A 35 29.73 -6.46 -27.39
N GLY A 36 29.32 -7.52 -28.08
CA GLY A 36 29.85 -8.12 -29.29
C GLY A 36 30.80 -9.26 -28.90
N LEU A 37 30.29 -10.48 -28.76
CA LEU A 37 30.98 -11.73 -29.12
C LEU A 37 30.03 -12.93 -28.92
N ALA A 38 29.65 -13.52 -30.05
CA ALA A 38 29.01 -14.82 -30.14
C ALA A 38 30.10 -15.90 -30.20
N THR A 39 29.93 -16.99 -29.47
CA THR A 39 30.56 -18.27 -29.78
C THR A 39 29.59 -19.39 -29.42
N ALA A 40 28.91 -19.91 -30.44
CA ALA A 40 28.32 -21.24 -30.40
C ALA A 40 29.45 -22.27 -30.52
N GLY A 41 29.55 -23.17 -29.55
CA GLY A 41 30.50 -24.27 -29.56
C GLY A 41 29.79 -25.55 -29.14
N VAL A 42 29.54 -26.43 -30.10
CA VAL A 42 29.08 -27.79 -29.87
C VAL A 42 30.34 -28.66 -29.71
N ALA A 43 30.47 -29.38 -28.60
CA ALA A 43 31.45 -30.45 -28.46
C ALA A 43 30.83 -31.60 -27.66
N ALA A 44 30.56 -32.69 -28.36
CA ALA A 44 30.32 -34.01 -27.82
C ALA A 44 31.65 -34.59 -27.30
N GLY A 45 31.63 -35.28 -26.16
CA GLY A 45 32.80 -35.99 -25.62
C GLY A 45 32.44 -36.75 -24.34
N ALA A 46 32.64 -38.06 -24.36
CA ALA A 46 32.09 -39.03 -23.43
C ALA A 46 33.09 -39.54 -22.38
N VAL A 47 32.52 -40.15 -21.32
CA VAL A 47 33.07 -41.16 -20.39
C VAL A 47 34.14 -40.74 -19.36
N ALA A 48 33.75 -40.79 -18.08
CA ALA A 48 34.55 -41.42 -17.03
C ALA A 48 33.62 -42.02 -15.95
N LEU A 49 33.89 -43.28 -15.62
CA LEU A 49 33.13 -44.18 -14.75
C LEU A 49 33.35 -43.85 -13.27
N VAL A 50 32.28 -43.77 -12.47
CA VAL A 50 32.32 -44.07 -11.04
C VAL A 50 30.97 -44.67 -10.59
N PRO A 51 30.94 -45.89 -10.03
CA PRO A 51 29.76 -46.41 -9.37
C PRO A 51 29.70 -45.83 -7.96
N SER A 52 28.63 -45.12 -7.61
CA SER A 52 28.30 -44.86 -6.21
C SER A 52 26.99 -45.57 -5.91
N SER A 53 27.15 -46.70 -5.22
CA SER A 53 26.12 -47.58 -4.71
C SER A 53 25.13 -46.78 -3.87
N ALA A 54 23.85 -46.85 -4.24
CA ALA A 54 22.77 -46.51 -3.34
C ALA A 54 22.67 -47.58 -2.23
N SER A 55 22.74 -47.17 -0.96
CA SER A 55 22.00 -47.83 0.12
C SER A 55 22.08 -47.06 1.45
N ALA A 56 20.92 -47.04 2.10
CA ALA A 56 20.68 -46.89 3.53
C ALA A 56 20.85 -45.47 4.12
N ALA A 57 19.81 -44.65 3.94
CA ALA A 57 19.41 -43.70 4.97
C ALA A 57 18.43 -44.41 5.92
N GLU A 58 18.83 -44.65 7.17
CA GLU A 58 17.92 -44.74 8.31
C GLU A 58 18.60 -44.18 9.57
N MET A 59 17.78 -43.54 10.41
CA MET A 59 18.09 -42.50 11.41
C MET A 59 18.74 -43.01 12.71
N PRO A 60 19.10 -42.11 13.66
CA PRO A 60 18.12 -41.84 14.72
C PRO A 60 18.01 -40.37 15.19
N GLN A 61 16.76 -39.90 15.22
CA GLN A 61 16.05 -39.29 16.37
C GLN A 61 16.71 -38.17 17.20
N ALA A 62 16.13 -36.96 17.11
CA ALA A 62 15.95 -36.07 18.25
C ALA A 62 14.66 -35.25 18.08
N ALA A 63 13.62 -35.66 18.81
CA ALA A 63 12.37 -34.93 18.90
C ALA A 63 12.56 -33.70 19.79
N HIS A 64 12.51 -32.51 19.20
CA HIS A 64 12.23 -31.27 19.92
C HIS A 64 10.80 -30.86 19.61
N THR A 65 9.86 -31.38 20.40
CA THR A 65 8.48 -30.90 20.47
C THR A 65 8.48 -29.50 21.06
N VAL A 66 8.64 -28.49 20.21
CA VAL A 66 8.22 -27.13 20.56
C VAL A 66 6.70 -27.12 20.61
N HIS A 67 6.15 -27.22 21.82
CA HIS A 67 4.76 -26.86 22.10
C HIS A 67 4.59 -25.38 21.72
N ALA A 68 4.19 -25.13 20.48
CA ALA A 68 3.64 -23.85 20.09
C ALA A 68 2.33 -23.68 20.85
N VAL A 69 2.40 -23.03 22.01
CA VAL A 69 1.23 -22.48 22.67
C VAL A 69 0.60 -21.48 21.70
N SER A 70 -0.35 -21.96 20.91
CA SER A 70 -1.27 -21.09 20.18
C SER A 70 -2.05 -20.32 21.23
N HIS A 71 -1.59 -19.10 21.52
CA HIS A 71 -2.40 -18.10 22.18
C HIS A 71 -3.49 -17.74 21.17
N ARG A 72 -4.56 -18.55 21.12
CA ARG A 72 -5.77 -18.21 20.38
C ARG A 72 -6.35 -17.00 21.09
N ALA A 73 -6.04 -15.82 20.57
CA ALA A 73 -6.70 -14.59 20.93
C ALA A 73 -8.22 -14.79 20.85
N PRO A 74 -9.00 -14.24 21.79
CA PRO A 74 -10.42 -14.51 21.87
C PRO A 74 -11.09 -13.99 20.59
N GLN A 75 -11.62 -14.91 19.80
CA GLN A 75 -12.55 -14.60 18.72
C GLN A 75 -13.89 -14.23 19.35
N THR A 76 -13.98 -13.01 19.86
CA THR A 76 -15.25 -12.43 20.28
C THR A 76 -16.01 -11.93 19.05
N ALA A 77 -17.07 -12.68 18.71
CA ALA A 77 -18.36 -12.24 18.16
C ALA A 77 -18.34 -11.49 16.80
N THR A 78 -19.25 -11.62 15.84
CA THR A 78 -20.45 -12.43 15.54
C THR A 78 -20.89 -11.85 14.19
N GLY A 79 -21.15 -12.66 13.15
CA GLY A 79 -21.91 -12.28 11.94
C GLY A 79 -21.40 -11.07 11.13
N ALA A 80 -20.79 -11.32 9.96
CA ALA A 80 -20.08 -10.37 9.07
C ALA A 80 -18.59 -10.11 9.41
N SER A 81 -18.11 -10.58 10.57
CA SER A 81 -16.77 -10.30 11.12
C SER A 81 -15.58 -11.04 10.48
N GLY A 82 -15.77 -11.76 9.38
CA GLY A 82 -14.73 -12.61 8.78
C GLY A 82 -14.41 -12.36 7.30
N SER A 83 -15.08 -11.39 6.65
CA SER A 83 -14.84 -11.09 5.24
C SER A 83 -14.34 -9.66 5.06
N LEU A 84 -13.55 -9.45 4.00
CA LEU A 84 -13.05 -8.14 3.62
C LEU A 84 -14.17 -7.09 3.54
N ASP A 85 -15.30 -7.46 2.92
CA ASP A 85 -16.45 -6.56 2.79
C ASP A 85 -17.08 -6.17 4.13
N GLY A 86 -17.12 -7.10 5.08
CA GLY A 86 -17.60 -6.84 6.43
C GLY A 86 -16.71 -5.85 7.16
N TRP A 87 -15.39 -6.05 7.10
CA TRP A 87 -14.41 -5.15 7.72
C TRP A 87 -14.45 -3.74 7.10
N ILE A 88 -14.58 -3.63 5.77
CA ILE A 88 -14.71 -2.33 5.11
C ILE A 88 -15.99 -1.62 5.55
N LYS A 89 -17.14 -2.30 5.56
CA LYS A 89 -18.42 -1.70 5.97
C LYS A 89 -18.41 -1.26 7.44
N GLN A 90 -17.83 -2.07 8.32
CA GLN A 90 -17.69 -1.71 9.73
C GLN A 90 -16.78 -0.49 9.90
N SER A 91 -15.66 -0.45 9.17
CA SER A 91 -14.76 0.71 9.18
C SER A 91 -15.45 1.97 8.66
N LEU A 92 -16.24 1.88 7.57
CA LEU A 92 -17.01 3.01 7.07
C LEU A 92 -18.04 3.55 8.07
N ALA A 93 -18.68 2.67 8.86
CA ALA A 93 -19.59 3.10 9.91
C ALA A 93 -18.86 3.91 11.00
N ILE A 94 -17.67 3.45 11.40
CA ILE A 94 -16.82 4.16 12.38
C ILE A 94 -16.29 5.47 11.80
N MET A 95 -15.78 5.44 10.56
CA MET A 95 -15.29 6.62 9.83
C MET A 95 -16.37 7.69 9.75
N LYS A 96 -17.59 7.31 9.38
CA LYS A 96 -18.74 8.22 9.35
C LYS A 96 -19.02 8.85 10.71
N ALA A 97 -19.02 8.05 11.78
CA ALA A 97 -19.24 8.54 13.14
C ALA A 97 -18.13 9.49 13.64
N LYS A 98 -16.93 9.39 13.06
CA LYS A 98 -15.75 10.18 13.44
C LYS A 98 -15.42 11.31 12.45
N GLY A 99 -16.22 11.48 11.40
CA GLY A 99 -15.98 12.51 10.38
C GLY A 99 -14.78 12.22 9.47
N ILE A 100 -14.36 10.96 9.35
CA ILE A 100 -13.26 10.54 8.47
C ILE A 100 -13.83 10.26 7.07
N PRO A 101 -13.43 11.02 6.03
CA PRO A 101 -13.91 10.81 4.67
C PRO A 101 -13.33 9.55 4.03
N GLY A 102 -14.12 8.89 3.20
CA GLY A 102 -13.71 7.76 2.37
C GLY A 102 -14.90 6.96 1.83
N SER A 103 -14.65 6.21 0.77
CA SER A 103 -15.64 5.32 0.15
C SER A 103 -15.26 3.85 0.27
N TYR A 104 -16.26 2.97 0.09
CA TYR A 104 -16.03 1.53 0.01
C TYR A 104 -15.04 1.17 -1.11
N ASP A 105 -15.19 1.76 -2.30
CA ASP A 105 -14.33 1.47 -3.45
C ASP A 105 -12.92 2.00 -3.25
N GLY A 106 -12.77 3.18 -2.64
CA GLY A 106 -11.47 3.72 -2.24
C GLY A 106 -10.76 2.78 -1.28
N LEU A 107 -11.42 2.36 -0.21
CA LEU A 107 -10.86 1.39 0.75
C LEU A 107 -10.49 0.07 0.05
N LYS A 108 -11.43 -0.54 -0.68
CA LYS A 108 -11.22 -1.83 -1.34
C LYS A 108 -10.07 -1.79 -2.34
N ARG A 109 -10.01 -0.76 -3.20
CA ARG A 109 -8.95 -0.60 -4.20
C ARG A 109 -7.57 -0.57 -3.56
N ASN A 110 -7.42 0.21 -2.49
CA ASN A 110 -6.14 0.33 -1.79
C ASN A 110 -5.79 -1.00 -1.10
N ILE A 111 -6.72 -1.63 -0.36
CA ILE A 111 -6.48 -2.91 0.31
C ILE A 111 -6.03 -4.00 -0.66
N MET A 112 -6.68 -4.10 -1.82
CA MET A 112 -6.34 -5.12 -2.81
C MET A 112 -4.94 -4.92 -3.40
N ARG A 113 -4.48 -3.67 -3.53
CA ARG A 113 -3.12 -3.36 -3.99
C ARG A 113 -2.07 -3.64 -2.91
N GLU A 114 -2.35 -3.30 -1.66
CA GLU A 114 -1.39 -3.42 -0.55
C GLU A 114 -1.19 -4.87 -0.08
N SER A 115 -2.27 -5.62 0.08
CA SER A 115 -2.23 -6.91 0.77
C SER A 115 -3.00 -8.03 0.06
N GLY A 116 -3.68 -7.72 -1.05
CA GLY A 116 -4.64 -8.65 -1.65
C GLY A 116 -5.81 -9.02 -0.73
N GLY A 117 -6.08 -8.24 0.32
CA GLY A 117 -7.10 -8.53 1.32
C GLY A 117 -6.62 -9.41 2.49
N ASN A 118 -5.32 -9.64 2.64
CA ASN A 118 -4.78 -10.40 3.76
C ASN A 118 -4.55 -9.53 5.01
N PRO A 119 -5.33 -9.69 6.10
CA PRO A 119 -5.17 -8.88 7.31
C PRO A 119 -3.91 -9.20 8.11
N ASN A 120 -3.24 -10.31 7.81
CA ASN A 120 -1.99 -10.72 8.45
C ASN A 120 -0.76 -10.46 7.56
N ALA A 121 -0.91 -9.69 6.48
CA ALA A 121 0.22 -9.32 5.62
C ALA A 121 1.26 -8.51 6.41
N GLN A 122 2.54 -8.83 6.20
CA GLN A 122 3.66 -8.12 6.83
C GLN A 122 4.83 -8.06 5.85
N ASN A 123 5.38 -6.87 5.64
CA ASN A 123 6.61 -6.69 4.86
C ASN A 123 7.84 -6.79 5.76
N ASN A 124 8.76 -7.69 5.42
CA ASN A 124 9.99 -7.93 6.19
C ASN A 124 11.28 -7.52 5.48
N TRP A 125 11.18 -6.88 4.31
CA TRP A 125 12.35 -6.65 3.44
C TRP A 125 12.80 -5.19 3.38
N ASP A 126 11.87 -4.24 3.54
CA ASP A 126 12.17 -2.82 3.36
C ASP A 126 12.99 -2.21 4.51
N VAL A 127 13.32 -0.93 4.36
CA VAL A 127 14.09 -0.18 5.36
C VAL A 127 13.37 -0.05 6.71
N ASN A 128 12.04 -0.10 6.75
CA ASN A 128 11.29 -0.05 7.99
C ASN A 128 11.36 -1.39 8.72
N ALA A 129 11.27 -2.50 7.98
CA ALA A 129 11.50 -3.85 8.51
C ALA A 129 12.91 -4.01 9.06
N GLN A 130 13.93 -3.51 8.36
CA GLN A 130 15.32 -3.49 8.84
C GLN A 130 15.48 -2.66 10.14
N LYS A 131 14.63 -1.65 10.34
CA LYS A 131 14.55 -0.86 11.57
C LYS A 131 13.65 -1.48 12.64
N GLY A 132 13.11 -2.68 12.42
CA GLY A 132 12.22 -3.37 13.36
C GLY A 132 10.79 -2.84 13.41
N ILE A 133 10.37 -2.05 12.41
CA ILE A 133 9.03 -1.44 12.33
C ILE A 133 8.38 -1.83 10.99
N PRO A 134 8.14 -3.12 10.74
CA PRO A 134 7.58 -3.56 9.47
C PRO A 134 6.17 -3.00 9.23
N SER A 135 5.83 -2.75 7.98
CA SER A 135 4.46 -2.46 7.54
C SER A 135 3.59 -3.70 7.65
N LYS A 136 2.36 -3.53 8.14
CA LYS A 136 1.46 -4.62 8.54
C LYS A 136 0.00 -4.39 8.14
N GLY A 137 -0.72 -5.49 7.99
CA GLY A 137 -2.17 -5.52 7.80
C GLY A 137 -2.65 -5.16 6.40
N LEU A 138 -3.96 -4.93 6.31
CA LEU A 138 -4.67 -4.76 5.04
C LEU A 138 -4.16 -3.60 4.18
N LEU A 139 -3.71 -2.52 4.82
CA LEU A 139 -3.19 -1.31 4.18
C LEU A 139 -1.71 -1.05 4.50
N GLN A 140 -0.96 -2.08 4.91
CA GLN A 140 0.49 -2.02 5.11
C GLN A 140 0.96 -0.83 5.98
N VAL A 141 0.26 -0.60 7.10
CA VAL A 141 0.55 0.49 8.04
C VAL A 141 1.67 0.08 9.02
N ILE A 142 2.60 1.00 9.30
CA ILE A 142 3.63 0.84 10.33
C ILE A 142 3.12 1.26 11.72
N ASP A 143 3.67 0.68 12.79
CA ASP A 143 3.20 0.93 14.17
C ASP A 143 3.17 2.41 14.58
N PRO A 144 4.18 3.26 14.29
CA PRO A 144 4.13 4.68 14.66
C PRO A 144 2.97 5.43 13.98
N THR A 145 2.70 5.11 12.71
CA THR A 145 1.55 5.68 11.98
C THR A 145 0.24 5.17 12.56
N PHE A 146 0.13 3.87 12.81
CA PHE A 146 -1.06 3.30 13.43
C PHE A 146 -1.38 3.97 14.77
N ASN A 147 -0.38 4.10 15.65
CA ASN A 147 -0.57 4.72 16.97
C ASN A 147 -0.96 6.21 16.86
N THR A 148 -0.40 6.95 15.90
CA THR A 148 -0.71 8.37 15.71
C THR A 148 -2.12 8.59 15.18
N TYR A 149 -2.59 7.72 14.29
CA TYR A 149 -3.88 7.86 13.59
C TYR A 149 -4.94 6.86 14.06
N HIS A 150 -4.69 6.17 15.17
CA HIS A 150 -5.63 5.23 15.77
C HIS A 150 -6.96 5.92 16.04
N VAL A 151 -8.05 5.20 15.80
CA VAL A 151 -9.40 5.74 15.96
C VAL A 151 -10.06 5.07 17.17
N ALA A 152 -10.32 5.88 18.19
CA ALA A 152 -10.96 5.42 19.43
C ALA A 152 -12.28 4.70 19.15
N GLY A 153 -12.45 3.53 19.75
CA GLY A 153 -13.56 2.60 19.47
C GLY A 153 -13.19 1.41 18.58
N THR A 154 -11.95 1.35 18.08
CA THR A 154 -11.38 0.17 17.41
C THR A 154 -10.36 -0.54 18.29
N ALA A 155 -10.03 -1.81 17.95
CA ALA A 155 -8.99 -2.55 18.64
C ALA A 155 -7.63 -1.83 18.56
N HIS A 156 -6.79 -2.00 19.58
CA HIS A 156 -5.44 -1.42 19.58
C HIS A 156 -4.41 -2.44 19.04
N SER A 157 -4.66 -2.91 17.82
CA SER A 157 -3.79 -3.85 17.10
C SER A 157 -3.71 -3.46 15.62
N VAL A 158 -2.51 -3.32 15.09
CA VAL A 158 -2.30 -2.93 13.68
C VAL A 158 -2.75 -4.01 12.69
N THR A 159 -2.84 -5.29 13.10
CA THR A 159 -3.34 -6.38 12.25
C THR A 159 -4.83 -6.65 12.46
N ASP A 160 -5.49 -5.97 13.40
CA ASP A 160 -6.95 -5.99 13.45
C ASP A 160 -7.48 -5.31 12.17
N PRO A 161 -8.32 -5.99 11.37
CA PRO A 161 -8.68 -5.50 10.05
C PRO A 161 -9.43 -4.17 10.10
N VAL A 162 -10.32 -3.99 11.08
CA VAL A 162 -11.13 -2.77 11.21
C VAL A 162 -10.27 -1.62 11.73
N ALA A 163 -9.43 -1.86 12.72
CA ALA A 163 -8.50 -0.86 13.24
C ALA A 163 -7.49 -0.42 12.17
N ASN A 164 -6.92 -1.36 11.41
CA ASN A 164 -5.97 -1.08 10.33
C ASN A 164 -6.60 -0.19 9.24
N ILE A 165 -7.78 -0.59 8.75
CA ILE A 165 -8.52 0.17 7.73
C ILE A 165 -8.83 1.58 8.24
N THR A 166 -9.38 1.68 9.45
CA THR A 166 -9.84 2.96 10.00
C THR A 166 -8.66 3.91 10.27
N ALA A 167 -7.55 3.40 10.81
CA ALA A 167 -6.35 4.21 11.05
C ALA A 167 -5.68 4.68 9.75
N ALA A 168 -5.59 3.80 8.74
CA ALA A 168 -5.07 4.17 7.42
C ALA A 168 -5.94 5.22 6.72
N ALA A 169 -7.26 5.09 6.80
CA ALA A 169 -8.18 6.08 6.26
C ALA A 169 -8.07 7.43 6.97
N ASN A 170 -7.88 7.43 8.29
CA ASN A 170 -7.64 8.64 9.07
C ASN A 170 -6.32 9.33 8.67
N TYR A 171 -5.24 8.56 8.49
CA TYR A 171 -3.98 9.06 7.94
C TYR A 171 -4.17 9.67 6.54
N ALA A 172 -4.87 8.97 5.66
CA ALA A 172 -5.12 9.44 4.29
C ALA A 172 -5.99 10.69 4.26
N ALA A 173 -6.99 10.80 5.14
CA ALA A 173 -7.79 12.02 5.30
C ALA A 173 -6.90 13.20 5.72
N HIS A 174 -6.00 13.01 6.68
CA HIS A 174 -5.07 14.04 7.13
C HIS A 174 -4.07 14.47 6.06
N ARG A 175 -3.56 13.54 5.24
CA ARG A 175 -2.52 13.84 4.23
C ARG A 175 -3.06 14.23 2.86
N TYR A 176 -4.19 13.65 2.45
CA TYR A 176 -4.70 13.69 1.08
C TYR A 176 -6.18 14.09 1.01
N GLY A 177 -6.82 14.38 2.14
CA GLY A 177 -8.23 14.75 2.24
C GLY A 177 -9.21 13.58 2.22
N SER A 178 -8.84 12.41 1.66
CA SER A 178 -9.61 11.16 1.72
C SER A 178 -8.74 9.99 1.27
N ILE A 179 -9.07 8.77 1.71
CA ILE A 179 -8.50 7.54 1.15
C ILE A 179 -8.82 7.38 -0.35
N ASP A 180 -9.87 8.02 -0.84
CA ASP A 180 -10.26 7.98 -2.26
C ASP A 180 -9.22 8.63 -3.17
N ASN A 181 -8.45 9.58 -2.62
CA ASN A 181 -7.39 10.31 -3.31
C ASN A 181 -6.04 9.56 -3.30
N VAL A 182 -5.97 8.38 -2.67
CA VAL A 182 -4.77 7.55 -2.65
C VAL A 182 -4.77 6.60 -3.86
N ASN A 183 -3.76 6.78 -4.71
CA ASN A 183 -3.60 6.06 -5.98
C ASN A 183 -2.30 5.22 -6.05
N SER A 184 -1.39 5.40 -5.09
CA SER A 184 -0.11 4.67 -4.98
C SER A 184 -0.14 3.68 -3.82
N ALA A 185 0.75 2.69 -3.86
CA ALA A 185 1.06 1.87 -2.69
C ALA A 185 1.65 2.70 -1.55
N TYR A 186 1.46 2.22 -0.32
CA TYR A 186 1.95 2.84 0.91
C TYR A 186 3.45 2.66 1.11
#